data_AF-A0A7G9RQA4-F1
#
_entry.id   AF-A0A7G9RQA4-F1
#
_cell.length_a   1.000
_cell.length_b   1.000
_cell.length_c   1.000
_cell.angle_alpha   90.00
_cell.angle_beta   90.00
_cell.angle_gamma   90.00
#
_symmetry.space_group_name_H-M   'P 1'
#
loop_
_entity.id
_entity.type
_entity.pdbx_description
1 polymer ?
#
loop_
_entity_poly.entity_id
_entity_poly.type
_entity_poly.pdbx_seq_one_letter_code
_entity_poly.pdbx_strand_id
1 'polypeptide(L)'
;MLSPSQVIVLATPVFLLLIAIEWLVSMRRRKHPYRLADAFSSMNLGLLSQTSAVFTKLLAVGIYVAVFEHFALWRNDAFWTSVGGWMLALLLYDFLYYWNHRLGHEVGVLWAAHVVHHQSQHYNLSTALRQPGSYALLSWTFYLPMALIGVPPLVFVVVGLIDLLYQFWVHTEQIRRLGWFDRWFCAPSNHRVHHAVNDVYLDRNYGGILLVWDRLFGTYQAEDDREPCVYGTRGLLRSWDPLWANVSIYSQLAHDSWHARRFSDKLRVWIKPPGWRPADVAERFPKPAFELEAHRALFNPPLTPGMAVFAWLQFGALIAGAALFLWNADTAPLAHNLIWFAAMTVGQWTLGAALQGRIGVWFALMLDCGAMAAATGALGFQELHMVFKPVAMVFAIVHVLSLGQAQQAGNRWLLAALAASLAGDIFLMMPNPNLFLPGLVSFLVAHVAYIAAFKQRAIPWFEHRTALVVILAVGAAMYAFLFTQGLPADMRIPVAVYVTVIALMAAQAWGRARTLGRGNGNAVQVAIGASVFMLSDSIIAVDRFVAPLPHALFWVLLTYYAAQALIVHGLVNGACTQKSSEKTPKT
;
A
#
# COMPACT_ATOMS: atom_id res chain seq x y z
N MET A 1 22.66 -17.22 -15.29
CA MET A 1 22.29 -15.90 -15.83
C MET A 1 21.53 -15.14 -14.75
N LEU A 2 21.65 -13.82 -14.68
CA LEU A 2 20.86 -13.01 -13.74
C LEU A 2 19.38 -13.07 -14.11
N SER A 3 18.51 -13.20 -13.12
CA SER A 3 17.07 -13.11 -13.34
C SER A 3 16.64 -11.65 -13.58
N PRO A 4 15.50 -11.39 -14.22
CA PRO A 4 14.99 -10.02 -14.39
C PRO A 4 14.83 -9.26 -13.06
N SER A 5 14.42 -9.94 -11.98
CA SER A 5 14.34 -9.31 -10.65
C SER A 5 15.71 -8.92 -10.11
N GLN A 6 16.74 -9.74 -10.32
CA GLN A 6 18.11 -9.43 -9.89
C GLN A 6 18.70 -8.25 -10.65
N VAL A 7 18.38 -8.10 -11.94
CA VAL A 7 18.78 -6.92 -12.73
C VAL A 7 18.24 -5.63 -12.11
N ILE A 8 16.97 -5.61 -11.67
CA ILE A 8 16.37 -4.46 -10.99
C ILE A 8 17.12 -4.11 -9.70
N VAL A 9 17.51 -5.12 -8.90
CA VAL A 9 18.29 -4.90 -7.67
C VAL A 9 19.62 -4.22 -7.99
N LEU A 10 20.32 -4.65 -9.05
CA LEU A 10 21.60 -4.06 -9.46
C LEU A 10 21.46 -2.67 -10.08
N ALA A 11 20.33 -2.36 -10.72
CA ALA A 11 20.04 -1.03 -11.27
C ALA A 11 19.67 0.00 -10.19
N THR A 12 19.08 -0.44 -9.07
CA THR A 12 18.57 0.45 -8.01
C THR A 12 19.61 1.44 -7.46
N PRO A 13 20.85 1.02 -7.10
CA PRO A 13 21.89 1.96 -6.66
C PRO A 13 22.23 3.04 -7.69
N VAL A 14 22.16 2.73 -8.99
CA VAL A 14 22.44 3.70 -10.06
C VAL A 14 21.37 4.78 -10.09
N PHE A 15 20.09 4.41 -10.01
CA PHE A 15 19.00 5.40 -9.94
C PHE A 15 19.09 6.27 -8.68
N LEU A 16 19.38 5.67 -7.52
CA LEU A 16 19.54 6.41 -6.27
C LEU A 16 20.74 7.39 -6.34
N LEU A 17 21.85 6.98 -6.98
CA LEU A 17 22.99 7.86 -7.20
C LEU A 17 22.63 9.04 -8.11
N LEU A 18 21.90 8.81 -9.21
CA LEU A 18 21.47 9.87 -10.13
C LEU A 18 20.50 10.85 -9.45
N ILE A 19 19.56 10.36 -8.64
CA ILE A 19 18.67 11.18 -7.80
C ILE A 19 19.49 12.02 -6.82
N ALA A 20 20.48 11.43 -6.14
CA ALA A 20 21.36 12.14 -5.23
C ALA A 20 22.18 13.23 -5.94
N ILE A 21 22.69 12.95 -7.14
CA ILE A 21 23.40 13.92 -7.98
C ILE A 21 22.46 15.08 -8.36
N GLU A 22 21.24 14.80 -8.81
CA GLU A 22 20.27 15.84 -9.15
C GLU A 22 19.93 16.71 -7.93
N TRP A 23 19.73 16.09 -6.77
CA TRP A 23 19.50 16.80 -5.51
C TRP A 23 20.68 17.71 -5.12
N LEU A 24 21.93 17.24 -5.24
CA LEU A 24 23.12 18.06 -5.01
C LEU A 24 23.21 19.24 -5.99
N VAL A 25 22.91 19.01 -7.28
CA VAL A 25 22.87 20.06 -8.30
C VAL A 25 21.77 21.08 -7.99
N SER A 26 20.60 20.63 -7.56
CA SER A 26 19.48 21.51 -7.22
C SER A 26 19.83 22.43 -6.04
N MET A 27 20.48 21.89 -5.00
CA MET A 27 20.99 22.68 -3.87
C MET A 27 22.00 23.75 -4.32
N ARG A 28 22.97 23.39 -5.17
CA ARG A 28 23.94 24.36 -5.71
C ARG A 28 23.29 25.48 -6.52
N ARG A 29 22.23 25.14 -7.28
CA ARG A 29 21.47 26.10 -8.09
C ARG A 29 20.39 26.85 -7.31
N ARG A 30 20.26 26.61 -6.00
CA ARG A 30 19.19 27.16 -5.13
C ARG A 30 17.78 26.91 -5.69
N LYS A 31 17.60 25.77 -6.36
CA LYS A 31 16.31 25.24 -6.80
C LYS A 31 15.97 24.05 -5.89
N HIS A 32 14.78 24.03 -5.31
CA HIS A 32 14.35 22.99 -4.37
C HIS A 32 13.20 22.15 -4.95
N PRO A 33 13.42 21.37 -6.03
CA PRO A 33 12.38 20.54 -6.62
C PRO A 33 12.05 19.30 -5.77
N TYR A 34 12.90 18.97 -4.80
CA TYR A 34 12.72 17.84 -3.90
C TYR A 34 12.02 18.25 -2.60
N ARG A 35 10.93 17.56 -2.29
CA ARG A 35 10.36 17.47 -0.94
C ARG A 35 10.50 16.03 -0.47
N LEU A 36 10.96 15.85 0.77
CA LEU A 36 11.27 14.52 1.32
C LEU A 36 10.07 13.58 1.24
N ALA A 37 8.88 14.03 1.66
CA ALA A 37 7.68 13.20 1.68
C ALA A 37 7.24 12.79 0.26
N ASP A 38 7.28 13.72 -0.70
CA ASP A 38 6.92 13.45 -2.09
C ASP A 38 7.93 12.51 -2.76
N ALA A 39 9.23 12.76 -2.59
CA ALA A 39 10.28 11.91 -3.15
C ALA A 39 10.23 10.48 -2.59
N PHE A 40 10.04 10.33 -1.27
CA PHE A 40 9.85 9.02 -0.66
C PHE A 40 8.55 8.37 -1.11
N SER A 41 7.44 9.10 -1.23
CA SER A 41 6.19 8.56 -1.77
C SER A 41 6.38 8.03 -3.20
N SER A 42 7.06 8.79 -4.06
CA SER A 42 7.35 8.43 -5.44
C SER A 42 8.21 7.16 -5.54
N MET A 43 9.33 7.10 -4.80
CA MET A 43 10.17 5.90 -4.78
C MET A 43 9.46 4.70 -4.11
N ASN A 44 8.67 4.93 -3.06
CA ASN A 44 7.91 3.88 -2.39
C ASN A 44 6.86 3.24 -3.31
N LEU A 45 6.22 4.04 -4.17
CA LEU A 45 5.35 3.52 -5.24
C LEU A 45 6.13 2.70 -6.26
N GLY A 46 7.34 3.12 -6.64
CA GLY A 46 8.26 2.32 -7.44
C GLY A 46 8.59 0.98 -6.80
N LEU A 47 8.90 0.96 -5.51
CA LEU A 47 9.15 -0.29 -4.77
C LEU A 47 7.92 -1.20 -4.82
N LEU A 48 6.72 -0.66 -4.57
CA LEU A 48 5.48 -1.42 -4.63
C LEU A 48 5.23 -1.98 -6.03
N SER A 49 5.50 -1.20 -7.08
CA SER A 49 5.42 -1.64 -8.47
C SER A 49 6.36 -2.81 -8.74
N GLN A 50 7.64 -2.70 -8.37
CA GLN A 50 8.62 -3.76 -8.64
C GLN A 50 8.34 -5.03 -7.84
N THR A 51 7.91 -4.92 -6.57
CA THR A 51 7.59 -6.11 -5.77
C THR A 51 6.29 -6.77 -6.22
N SER A 52 5.28 -6.00 -6.62
CA SER A 52 4.03 -6.55 -7.18
C SER A 52 4.22 -7.16 -8.56
N ALA A 53 5.17 -6.64 -9.36
CA ALA A 53 5.47 -7.15 -10.70
C ALA A 53 5.88 -8.63 -10.69
N VAL A 54 6.44 -9.15 -9.59
CA VAL A 54 6.76 -10.58 -9.41
C VAL A 54 5.53 -11.46 -9.68
N PHE A 55 4.34 -11.01 -9.28
CA PHE A 55 3.10 -11.78 -9.43
C PHE A 55 2.42 -11.61 -10.80
N THR A 56 2.82 -10.60 -11.58
CA THR A 56 2.23 -10.32 -12.90
C THR A 56 3.13 -10.74 -14.07
N LYS A 57 4.34 -11.27 -13.81
CA LYS A 57 5.26 -11.77 -14.86
C LYS A 57 4.61 -12.76 -15.82
N LEU A 58 3.80 -13.69 -15.29
CA LEU A 58 3.09 -14.67 -16.12
C LEU A 58 2.14 -13.98 -17.11
N LEU A 59 1.46 -12.93 -16.67
CA LEU A 59 0.52 -12.18 -17.50
C LEU A 59 1.22 -11.44 -18.64
N ALA A 60 2.31 -10.73 -18.33
CA ALA A 60 3.02 -9.93 -19.34
C ALA A 60 3.90 -10.78 -20.25
N VAL A 61 4.85 -11.53 -19.69
CA VAL A 61 5.85 -12.28 -20.46
C VAL A 61 5.36 -13.68 -20.81
N GLY A 62 4.69 -14.36 -19.89
CA GLY A 62 4.19 -15.72 -20.14
C GLY A 62 3.17 -15.79 -21.26
N ILE A 63 2.20 -14.88 -21.29
CA ILE A 63 1.22 -14.80 -22.39
C ILE A 63 1.93 -14.41 -23.70
N TYR A 64 2.86 -13.45 -23.68
CA TYR A 64 3.63 -13.10 -24.86
C TYR A 64 4.35 -14.31 -25.46
N VAL A 65 5.04 -15.10 -24.61
CA VAL A 65 5.72 -16.34 -25.02
C VAL A 65 4.73 -17.35 -25.59
N ALA A 66 3.59 -17.57 -24.94
CA ALA A 66 2.57 -18.49 -25.45
C ALA A 66 2.03 -18.05 -26.82
N VAL A 67 1.80 -16.75 -27.02
CA VAL A 67 1.36 -16.21 -28.31
C VAL A 67 2.44 -16.37 -29.37
N PHE A 68 3.70 -16.08 -29.03
CA PHE A 68 4.83 -16.27 -29.94
C PHE A 68 5.01 -17.75 -30.35
N GLU A 69 4.93 -18.68 -29.39
CA GLU A 69 5.14 -20.10 -29.67
C GLU A 69 4.05 -20.71 -30.56
N HIS A 70 2.80 -20.29 -30.39
CA HIS A 70 1.66 -20.91 -31.05
C HIS A 70 1.10 -20.12 -32.26
N PHE A 71 1.32 -18.80 -32.31
CA PHE A 71 0.67 -17.92 -33.28
C PHE A 71 1.62 -16.96 -34.02
N ALA A 72 2.93 -17.02 -33.79
CA ALA A 72 3.88 -16.20 -34.55
C ALA A 72 3.81 -16.54 -36.05
N LEU A 73 3.57 -15.51 -36.86
CA LEU A 73 3.42 -15.61 -38.31
C LEU A 73 4.76 -15.75 -39.02
N TRP A 74 5.84 -15.18 -38.46
CA TRP A 74 7.17 -15.20 -39.07
C TRP A 74 8.30 -15.34 -38.05
N ARG A 75 8.70 -16.59 -37.81
CA ARG A 75 9.78 -16.94 -36.87
C ARG A 75 11.12 -16.95 -37.59
N ASN A 76 11.84 -15.82 -37.53
CA ASN A 76 13.17 -15.68 -38.12
C ASN A 76 14.15 -15.06 -37.11
N ASP A 77 14.71 -15.91 -36.26
CA ASP A 77 15.64 -15.48 -35.22
C ASP A 77 16.90 -14.81 -35.80
N ALA A 78 17.38 -15.26 -36.96
CA ALA A 78 18.54 -14.66 -37.62
C ALA A 78 18.28 -13.20 -38.02
N PHE A 79 17.08 -12.89 -38.51
CA PHE A 79 16.70 -11.50 -38.78
C PHE A 79 16.52 -10.71 -37.48
N TRP A 80 15.73 -11.21 -36.53
CA TRP A 80 15.40 -10.44 -35.31
C TRP A 80 16.60 -10.20 -34.39
N THR A 81 17.63 -11.03 -34.47
CA THR A 81 18.90 -10.84 -33.76
C THR A 81 19.93 -10.02 -34.56
N SER A 82 19.66 -9.70 -35.83
CA SER A 82 20.46 -8.76 -36.61
C SER A 82 20.25 -7.31 -36.14
N VAL A 83 21.18 -6.41 -36.46
CA VAL A 83 21.05 -4.98 -36.14
C VAL A 83 19.74 -4.39 -36.70
N GLY A 84 19.36 -4.77 -37.93
CA GLY A 84 18.10 -4.35 -38.55
C GLY A 84 16.87 -4.84 -37.78
N GLY A 85 16.89 -6.10 -37.33
CA GLY A 85 15.82 -6.68 -36.53
C GLY A 85 15.67 -6.00 -35.16
N TRP A 86 16.78 -5.73 -34.47
CA TRP A 86 16.78 -5.00 -33.20
C TRP A 86 16.23 -3.57 -33.35
N MET A 87 16.66 -2.84 -34.37
CA MET A 87 16.14 -1.49 -34.64
C MET A 87 14.65 -1.50 -34.96
N LEU A 88 14.20 -2.45 -35.78
CA LEU A 88 12.78 -2.59 -36.09
C LEU A 88 11.96 -2.98 -34.85
N ALA A 89 12.46 -3.89 -34.02
CA ALA A 89 11.79 -4.29 -32.78
C ALA A 89 11.67 -3.11 -31.79
N LEU A 90 12.71 -2.29 -31.66
CA LEU A 90 12.68 -1.09 -30.83
C LEU A 90 11.69 -0.06 -31.36
N LEU A 91 11.67 0.18 -32.67
CA LEU A 91 10.71 1.08 -33.32
C LEU A 91 9.26 0.60 -33.13
N LEU A 92 9.01 -0.70 -33.28
CA LEU A 92 7.70 -1.31 -33.03
C LEU A 92 7.29 -1.18 -31.56
N TYR A 93 8.22 -1.41 -30.63
CA TYR A 93 7.95 -1.26 -29.20
C TYR A 93 7.56 0.18 -28.86
N ASP A 94 8.35 1.16 -29.30
CA ASP A 94 8.10 2.59 -29.06
C ASP A 94 6.76 3.06 -29.68
N PHE A 95 6.40 2.54 -30.86
CA PHE A 95 5.09 2.78 -31.47
C PHE A 95 3.93 2.21 -30.63
N LEU A 96 4.05 0.98 -30.14
CA LEU A 96 3.02 0.36 -29.30
C LEU A 96 2.95 1.02 -27.92
N TYR A 97 4.09 1.45 -27.38
CA TYR A 97 4.17 2.27 -26.18
C TYR A 97 3.37 3.57 -26.37
N TYR A 98 3.54 4.29 -27.49
CA TYR A 98 2.77 5.52 -27.77
C TYR A 98 1.26 5.29 -27.64
N TRP A 99 0.73 4.21 -28.23
CA TRP A 99 -0.70 3.90 -28.16
C TRP A 99 -1.16 3.47 -26.77
N ASN A 100 -0.38 2.63 -26.10
CA ASN A 100 -0.64 2.24 -24.72
C ASN A 100 -0.65 3.45 -23.78
N HIS A 101 0.31 4.38 -23.97
CA HIS A 101 0.43 5.59 -23.18
C HIS A 101 -0.71 6.56 -23.48
N ARG A 102 -1.01 6.82 -24.75
CA ARG A 102 -2.13 7.68 -25.16
C ARG A 102 -3.47 7.18 -24.63
N LEU A 103 -3.77 5.88 -24.80
CA LEU A 103 -5.00 5.32 -24.25
C LEU A 103 -4.99 5.30 -22.72
N GLY A 104 -3.80 5.26 -22.11
CA GLY A 104 -3.58 5.54 -20.68
C GLY A 104 -4.08 6.91 -20.23
N HIS A 105 -4.17 7.90 -21.12
CA HIS A 105 -4.73 9.23 -20.81
C HIS A 105 -6.15 9.43 -21.35
N GLU A 106 -6.55 8.70 -22.39
CA GLU A 106 -7.86 8.87 -23.05
C GLU A 106 -8.94 7.86 -22.60
N VAL A 107 -8.61 6.84 -21.81
CA VAL A 107 -9.54 5.78 -21.36
C VAL A 107 -9.53 5.65 -19.84
N GLY A 108 -10.69 5.78 -19.18
CA GLY A 108 -10.80 5.84 -17.72
C GLY A 108 -10.10 4.71 -16.95
N VAL A 109 -10.26 3.45 -17.37
CA VAL A 109 -9.62 2.30 -16.70
C VAL A 109 -8.11 2.25 -16.93
N LEU A 110 -7.63 2.64 -18.12
CA LEU A 110 -6.20 2.70 -18.42
C LEU A 110 -5.54 3.89 -17.71
N TRP A 111 -6.26 5.00 -17.56
CA TRP A 111 -5.88 6.10 -16.69
C TRP A 111 -5.79 5.69 -15.24
N ALA A 112 -6.75 4.92 -14.72
CA ALA A 112 -6.64 4.37 -13.37
C ALA A 112 -5.36 3.53 -13.17
N ALA A 113 -4.90 2.84 -14.22
CA ALA A 113 -3.67 2.05 -14.23
C ALA A 113 -2.40 2.88 -14.46
N HIS A 114 -2.48 4.15 -14.86
CA HIS A 114 -1.35 4.99 -15.26
C HIS A 114 -1.17 6.25 -14.38
N VAL A 115 -2.28 6.84 -13.91
CA VAL A 115 -2.38 8.08 -13.13
C VAL A 115 -1.39 8.22 -11.98
N VAL A 116 -1.00 7.11 -11.35
CA VAL A 116 -0.01 7.09 -10.26
C VAL A 116 1.25 7.84 -10.66
N HIS A 117 1.70 7.68 -11.91
CA HIS A 117 2.86 8.35 -12.48
C HIS A 117 2.75 9.88 -12.50
N HIS A 118 1.54 10.39 -12.72
CA HIS A 118 1.24 11.82 -12.81
C HIS A 118 0.90 12.49 -11.47
N GLN A 119 0.73 11.72 -10.39
CA GLN A 119 0.20 12.26 -9.13
C GLN A 119 1.14 13.20 -8.36
N SER A 120 2.46 13.17 -8.61
CA SER A 120 3.40 14.04 -7.91
C SER A 120 3.21 15.50 -8.35
N GLN A 121 3.20 16.42 -7.39
CA GLN A 121 3.20 17.87 -7.65
C GLN A 121 4.62 18.42 -7.84
N HIS A 122 5.64 17.54 -7.80
CA HIS A 122 7.04 17.84 -8.02
C HIS A 122 7.55 17.06 -9.24
N TYR A 123 8.47 17.68 -9.99
CA TYR A 123 9.02 17.05 -11.17
C TYR A 123 10.54 16.94 -11.06
N ASN A 124 11.03 15.73 -10.81
CA ASN A 124 12.43 15.40 -10.60
C ASN A 124 12.65 13.89 -10.85
N LEU A 125 13.89 13.41 -10.76
CA LEU A 125 14.21 12.02 -11.09
C LEU A 125 13.49 10.98 -10.22
N SER A 126 13.03 11.34 -9.02
CA SER A 126 12.20 10.42 -8.21
C SER A 126 10.81 10.20 -8.82
N THR A 127 10.29 11.16 -9.60
CA THR A 127 9.01 11.04 -10.32
C THR A 127 9.07 9.92 -11.36
N ALA A 128 10.23 9.67 -11.98
CA ALA A 128 10.42 8.52 -12.88
C ALA A 128 10.13 7.18 -12.20
N LEU A 129 10.45 7.07 -10.91
CA LEU A 129 10.24 5.87 -10.10
C LEU A 129 8.81 5.76 -9.57
N ARG A 130 7.96 6.78 -9.75
CA ARG A 130 6.56 6.75 -9.32
C ARG A 130 5.73 5.88 -10.27
N GLN A 131 5.84 4.57 -10.13
CA GLN A 131 5.19 3.62 -11.04
C GLN A 131 3.92 2.99 -10.42
N PRO A 132 2.85 2.75 -11.20
CA PRO A 132 1.64 2.07 -10.74
C PRO A 132 1.86 0.56 -10.60
N GLY A 133 1.32 -0.06 -9.55
CA GLY A 133 1.34 -1.52 -9.39
C GLY A 133 0.35 -2.26 -10.30
N SER A 134 -0.66 -1.57 -10.85
CA SER A 134 -1.70 -2.18 -11.70
C SER A 134 -1.42 -2.09 -13.21
N TYR A 135 -0.37 -1.39 -13.62
CA TYR A 135 -0.08 -1.12 -15.04
C TYR A 135 0.03 -2.39 -15.88
N ALA A 136 0.78 -3.38 -15.38
CA ALA A 136 1.01 -4.66 -16.07
C ALA A 136 -0.27 -5.49 -16.28
N LEU A 137 -1.36 -5.21 -15.57
CA LEU A 137 -2.62 -5.96 -15.70
C LEU A 137 -3.34 -5.67 -17.01
N LEU A 138 -3.10 -4.51 -17.61
CA LEU A 138 -3.81 -4.03 -18.80
C LEU A 138 -2.87 -3.82 -20.00
N SER A 139 -1.63 -3.39 -19.76
CA SER A 139 -0.70 -2.97 -20.82
C SER A 139 -0.16 -4.12 -21.68
N TRP A 140 -0.14 -5.36 -21.19
CA TRP A 140 0.41 -6.52 -21.92
C TRP A 140 -0.27 -6.76 -23.27
N THR A 141 -1.56 -6.44 -23.38
CA THR A 141 -2.36 -6.63 -24.60
C THR A 141 -1.82 -5.82 -25.79
N PHE A 142 -1.24 -4.64 -25.53
CA PHE A 142 -0.69 -3.76 -26.57
C PHE A 142 0.53 -4.33 -27.25
N TYR A 143 1.27 -5.22 -26.59
CA TYR A 143 2.53 -5.76 -27.10
C TYR A 143 2.37 -7.11 -27.80
N LEU A 144 1.21 -7.76 -27.73
CA LEU A 144 0.91 -9.00 -28.45
C LEU A 144 1.13 -8.94 -29.97
N PRO A 145 0.87 -7.82 -30.68
CA PRO A 145 1.19 -7.71 -32.09
C PRO A 145 2.66 -8.04 -32.42
N MET A 146 3.61 -7.71 -31.53
CA MET A 146 5.02 -8.06 -31.74
C MET A 146 5.23 -9.58 -31.70
N ALA A 147 4.56 -10.28 -30.78
CA ALA A 147 4.62 -11.74 -30.70
C ALA A 147 4.03 -12.39 -31.97
N LEU A 148 2.90 -11.85 -32.46
CA LEU A 148 2.26 -12.32 -33.70
C LEU A 148 3.13 -12.09 -34.94
N ILE A 149 3.80 -10.94 -35.04
CA ILE A 149 4.75 -10.66 -36.14
C ILE A 149 5.98 -11.57 -36.05
N GLY A 150 6.28 -12.11 -34.86
CA GLY A 150 7.35 -13.08 -34.63
C GLY A 150 8.61 -12.48 -34.01
N VAL A 151 8.51 -11.37 -33.27
CA VAL A 151 9.62 -10.85 -32.47
C VAL A 151 9.92 -11.84 -31.32
N PRO A 152 11.16 -12.35 -31.19
CA PRO A 152 11.49 -13.29 -30.13
C PRO A 152 11.33 -12.69 -28.74
N PRO A 153 10.89 -13.47 -27.72
CA PRO A 153 10.66 -12.97 -26.36
C PRO A 153 11.88 -12.28 -25.74
N LEU A 154 13.10 -12.76 -26.01
CA LEU A 154 14.32 -12.11 -25.54
C LEU A 154 14.49 -10.70 -26.12
N VAL A 155 14.25 -10.54 -27.43
CA VAL A 155 14.34 -9.25 -28.11
C VAL A 155 13.28 -8.31 -27.53
N PHE A 156 12.04 -8.78 -27.36
CA PHE A 156 10.94 -8.03 -26.75
C PHE A 156 11.28 -7.50 -25.35
N VAL A 157 11.78 -8.36 -24.45
CA VAL A 157 12.14 -7.97 -23.08
C VAL A 157 13.27 -6.94 -23.09
N VAL A 158 14.28 -7.11 -23.95
CA VAL A 158 15.43 -6.20 -24.00
C VAL A 158 15.04 -4.85 -24.59
N VAL A 159 14.28 -4.78 -25.68
CA VAL A 159 13.84 -3.47 -26.23
C VAL A 159 12.90 -2.74 -25.29
N GLY A 160 12.04 -3.47 -24.55
CA GLY A 160 11.22 -2.87 -23.50
C GLY A 160 12.03 -2.34 -22.32
N LEU A 161 13.13 -3.02 -21.96
CA LEU A 161 14.07 -2.50 -20.96
C LEU A 161 14.80 -1.25 -21.45
N ILE A 162 15.20 -1.20 -22.73
CA ILE A 162 15.82 -0.01 -23.33
C ILE A 162 14.86 1.19 -23.25
N ASP A 163 13.60 1.00 -23.65
CA ASP A 163 12.57 2.05 -23.56
C ASP A 163 12.35 2.52 -22.12
N LEU A 164 12.17 1.59 -21.18
CA LEU A 164 12.02 1.91 -19.76
C LEU A 164 13.21 2.72 -19.19
N LEU A 165 14.45 2.31 -19.53
CA LEU A 165 15.66 3.00 -19.06
C LEU A 165 15.82 4.38 -19.71
N TYR A 166 15.45 4.52 -20.98
CA TYR A 166 15.44 5.80 -21.67
C TYR A 166 14.50 6.79 -20.98
N GLN A 167 13.32 6.33 -20.55
CA GLN A 167 12.33 7.21 -19.92
C GLN A 167 12.73 7.70 -18.51
N PHE A 168 13.79 7.15 -17.89
CA PHE A 168 14.22 7.63 -16.57
C PHE A 168 14.73 9.08 -16.60
N TRP A 169 15.69 9.39 -17.49
CA TRP A 169 16.43 10.66 -17.43
C TRP A 169 15.62 11.88 -17.87
N VAL A 170 14.50 11.67 -18.58
CA VAL A 170 13.63 12.76 -19.04
C VAL A 170 12.86 13.42 -17.88
N HIS A 171 12.82 12.82 -16.70
CA HIS A 171 12.12 13.35 -15.52
C HIS A 171 12.98 14.36 -14.75
N THR A 172 13.26 15.52 -15.32
CA THR A 172 14.04 16.55 -14.63
C THR A 172 13.65 17.97 -15.03
N GLU A 173 13.72 18.89 -14.07
CA GLU A 173 13.66 20.33 -14.31
C GLU A 173 15.06 20.97 -14.48
N GLN A 174 16.14 20.20 -14.30
CA GLN A 174 17.51 20.72 -14.39
C GLN A 174 17.98 20.96 -15.82
N ILE A 175 17.41 20.23 -16.77
CA ILE A 175 17.68 20.32 -18.20
C ILE A 175 16.47 21.02 -18.84
N ARG A 176 16.67 22.21 -19.42
CA ARG A 176 15.58 22.95 -20.09
C ARG A 176 15.25 22.33 -21.44
N ARG A 177 15.67 22.97 -22.53
CA ARG A 177 15.48 22.52 -23.92
C ARG A 177 16.82 22.13 -24.51
N LEU A 178 16.84 21.09 -25.34
CA LEU A 178 18.01 20.60 -26.08
C LEU A 178 17.91 20.91 -27.59
N GLY A 179 16.94 21.73 -27.99
CA GLY A 179 16.89 22.33 -29.33
C GLY A 179 16.42 21.34 -30.40
N TRP A 180 17.33 20.83 -31.23
CA TRP A 180 17.00 19.81 -32.24
C TRP A 180 16.45 18.54 -31.59
N PHE A 181 16.94 18.18 -30.40
CA PHE A 181 16.66 16.89 -29.77
C PHE A 181 15.20 16.79 -29.37
N ASP A 182 14.69 17.83 -28.69
CA ASP A 182 13.30 17.94 -28.25
C ASP A 182 12.27 17.90 -29.40
N ARG A 183 12.73 18.00 -30.66
CA ARG A 183 11.84 17.93 -31.83
C ARG A 183 11.53 16.50 -32.24
N TRP A 184 12.46 15.57 -32.02
CA TRP A 184 12.42 14.21 -32.56
C TRP A 184 12.45 13.14 -31.47
N PHE A 185 13.10 13.42 -30.35
CA PHE A 185 13.28 12.50 -29.23
C PHE A 185 12.59 13.05 -27.98
N CYS A 186 11.99 12.15 -27.20
CA CYS A 186 11.44 12.47 -25.90
C CYS A 186 12.58 12.98 -25.00
N ALA A 187 12.37 14.14 -24.41
CA ALA A 187 13.37 14.95 -23.74
C ALA A 187 12.71 15.65 -22.55
N PRO A 188 13.49 16.14 -21.57
CA PRO A 188 12.93 16.76 -20.38
C PRO A 188 11.87 17.83 -20.63
N SER A 189 12.01 18.66 -21.68
CA SER A 189 11.02 19.70 -22.00
C SER A 189 9.67 19.16 -22.46
N ASN A 190 9.66 18.16 -23.34
CA ASN A 190 8.40 17.61 -23.85
C ASN A 190 7.74 16.69 -22.81
N HIS A 191 8.54 16.01 -21.97
CA HIS A 191 8.01 15.20 -20.88
C HIS A 191 7.49 16.04 -19.71
N ARG A 192 8.08 17.22 -19.43
CA ARG A 192 7.46 18.19 -18.50
C ARG A 192 6.06 18.63 -18.94
N VAL A 193 5.91 18.95 -20.22
CA VAL A 193 4.60 19.29 -20.82
C VAL A 193 3.63 18.14 -20.63
N HIS A 194 4.06 16.90 -20.91
CA HIS A 194 3.24 15.71 -20.74
C HIS A 194 2.71 15.55 -19.29
N HIS A 195 3.54 15.88 -18.29
CA HIS A 195 3.14 15.81 -16.87
C HIS A 195 2.37 17.02 -16.35
N ALA A 196 2.18 18.06 -17.17
CA ALA A 196 1.54 19.28 -16.74
C ALA A 196 0.01 19.21 -16.82
N VAL A 197 -0.67 19.91 -15.91
CA VAL A 197 -2.14 19.99 -15.86
C VAL A 197 -2.72 21.26 -16.49
N ASN A 198 -1.85 22.15 -17.01
CA ASN A 198 -2.28 23.36 -17.73
C ASN A 198 -3.11 22.98 -18.97
N ASP A 199 -4.12 23.77 -19.30
CA ASP A 199 -5.06 23.45 -20.37
C ASP A 199 -4.40 23.26 -21.75
N VAL A 200 -3.33 24.00 -22.03
CA VAL A 200 -2.56 23.90 -23.28
C VAL A 200 -1.71 22.63 -23.36
N TYR A 201 -1.42 21.99 -22.23
CA TYR A 201 -0.50 20.84 -22.12
C TYR A 201 -1.20 19.50 -21.92
N LEU A 202 -2.50 19.50 -21.61
CA LEU A 202 -3.26 18.27 -21.43
C LEU A 202 -3.30 17.41 -22.68
N ASP A 203 -3.15 16.11 -22.47
CA ASP A 203 -3.25 15.10 -23.52
C ASP A 203 -2.23 15.32 -24.66
N ARG A 204 -0.99 15.67 -24.29
CA ARG A 204 0.13 15.94 -25.20
C ARG A 204 1.35 15.07 -24.91
N ASN A 205 2.18 14.88 -25.95
CA ASN A 205 3.52 14.27 -25.91
C ASN A 205 3.56 12.87 -25.26
N TYR A 206 2.95 11.87 -25.89
CA TYR A 206 2.87 10.50 -25.39
C TYR A 206 4.09 9.61 -25.75
N GLY A 207 4.99 10.05 -26.63
CA GLY A 207 6.14 9.26 -27.08
C GLY A 207 7.11 8.87 -25.95
N GLY A 208 7.55 7.62 -25.94
CA GLY A 208 8.50 7.08 -24.94
C GLY A 208 9.94 7.48 -25.26
N ILE A 209 10.41 7.14 -26.46
CA ILE A 209 11.71 7.53 -27.01
C ILE A 209 11.54 8.56 -28.13
N LEU A 210 10.63 8.34 -29.07
CA LEU A 210 10.46 9.20 -30.25
C LEU A 210 9.19 10.06 -30.15
N LEU A 211 9.30 11.33 -30.55
CA LEU A 211 8.17 12.25 -30.71
C LEU A 211 7.56 12.21 -32.12
N VAL A 212 8.05 11.32 -32.99
CA VAL A 212 7.54 11.17 -34.35
C VAL A 212 6.06 10.83 -34.34
N TRP A 213 5.64 9.94 -33.43
CA TRP A 213 4.23 9.55 -33.27
C TRP A 213 3.35 10.72 -32.85
N ASP A 214 3.80 11.53 -31.90
CA ASP A 214 3.07 12.73 -31.48
C ASP A 214 2.85 13.73 -32.62
N ARG A 215 3.81 13.82 -33.56
CA ARG A 215 3.65 14.66 -34.75
C ARG A 215 2.69 14.05 -35.75
N LEU A 216 2.83 12.75 -36.02
CA LEU A 216 1.98 12.03 -36.97
C LEU A 216 0.51 12.01 -36.54
N PHE A 217 0.26 11.90 -35.23
CA PHE A 217 -1.09 11.78 -34.67
C PHE A 217 -1.60 13.07 -34.00
N GLY A 218 -0.87 14.19 -34.13
CA GLY A 218 -1.34 15.52 -33.72
C GLY A 218 -1.39 15.78 -32.21
N THR A 219 -0.55 15.10 -31.43
CA THR A 219 -0.46 15.24 -29.96
C THR A 219 0.81 15.98 -29.50
N TYR A 220 1.67 16.42 -30.42
CA TYR A 220 2.88 17.18 -30.07
C TYR A 220 2.58 18.60 -29.57
N GLN A 221 3.15 18.98 -28.44
CA GLN A 221 3.13 20.33 -27.88
C GLN A 221 4.52 20.69 -27.34
N ALA A 222 5.07 21.80 -27.83
CA ALA A 222 6.30 22.34 -27.26
C ALA A 222 6.02 23.03 -25.92
N GLU A 223 6.98 22.95 -24.99
CA GLU A 223 6.94 23.74 -23.76
C GLU A 223 6.88 25.24 -24.14
N ASP A 224 6.01 26.02 -23.51
CA ASP A 224 5.93 27.47 -23.67
C ASP A 224 6.52 28.14 -22.42
N ASP A 225 7.54 28.99 -22.62
CA ASP A 225 8.18 29.71 -21.53
C ASP A 225 7.24 30.74 -20.87
N ARG A 226 6.14 31.11 -21.54
CA ARG A 226 5.10 32.01 -21.02
C ARG A 226 4.09 31.30 -20.12
N GLU A 227 3.98 29.98 -20.22
CA GLU A 227 3.02 29.15 -19.50
C GLU A 227 3.77 28.06 -18.71
N PRO A 228 4.30 28.36 -17.51
CA PRO A 228 5.06 27.40 -16.74
C PRO A 228 4.24 26.15 -16.39
N CYS A 229 4.87 24.97 -16.50
CA CYS A 229 4.24 23.70 -16.16
C CYS A 229 3.81 23.66 -14.69
N VAL A 230 2.57 23.26 -14.45
CA VAL A 230 2.02 22.93 -13.13
C VAL A 230 1.77 21.43 -13.09
N TYR A 231 2.30 20.73 -12.09
CA TYR A 231 2.25 19.26 -12.04
C TYR A 231 1.20 18.71 -11.07
N GLY A 232 0.98 17.40 -11.15
CA GLY A 232 0.00 16.66 -10.37
C GLY A 232 -1.10 16.13 -11.28
N THR A 233 -2.29 15.96 -10.71
CA THR A 233 -3.48 15.55 -11.46
C THR A 233 -4.59 16.56 -11.20
N ARG A 234 -5.48 16.78 -12.17
CA ARG A 234 -6.62 17.71 -12.04
C ARG A 234 -7.52 17.40 -10.83
N GLY A 235 -7.55 16.14 -10.40
CA GLY A 235 -8.10 15.72 -9.12
C GLY A 235 -6.98 15.29 -8.17
N LEU A 236 -6.38 16.25 -7.46
CA LEU A 236 -5.22 16.01 -6.58
C LEU A 236 -5.44 14.84 -5.62
N LEU A 237 -4.43 13.97 -5.52
CA LEU A 237 -4.46 12.82 -4.60
C LEU A 237 -4.50 13.24 -3.12
N ARG A 238 -3.71 14.27 -2.74
CA ARG A 238 -3.51 14.75 -1.36
C ARG A 238 -3.26 13.63 -0.34
N SER A 239 -2.40 12.68 -0.69
CA SER A 239 -2.05 11.53 0.14
C SER A 239 -0.66 10.99 -0.20
N TRP A 240 0.05 10.48 0.80
CA TRP A 240 1.31 9.75 0.64
C TRP A 240 1.13 8.23 0.77
N ASP A 241 -0.10 7.78 0.97
CA ASP A 241 -0.47 6.37 1.05
C ASP A 241 -0.31 5.67 -0.31
N PRO A 242 0.63 4.73 -0.46
CA PRO A 242 0.90 4.09 -1.75
C PRO A 242 -0.25 3.20 -2.21
N LEU A 243 -1.07 2.67 -1.29
CA LEU A 243 -2.23 1.85 -1.61
C LEU A 243 -3.38 2.73 -2.11
N TRP A 244 -3.65 3.84 -1.41
CA TRP A 244 -4.66 4.79 -1.87
C TRP A 244 -4.29 5.44 -3.20
N ALA A 245 -3.01 5.74 -3.43
CA ALA A 245 -2.52 6.24 -4.71
C ALA A 245 -2.93 5.35 -5.88
N ASN A 246 -2.81 4.02 -5.73
CA ASN A 246 -3.21 3.03 -6.74
C ASN A 246 -4.74 2.84 -6.83
N VAL A 247 -5.48 2.90 -5.72
CA VAL A 247 -6.92 2.53 -5.67
C VAL A 247 -7.85 3.72 -5.91
N SER A 248 -7.41 4.96 -5.65
CA SER A 248 -8.28 6.14 -5.61
C SER A 248 -9.12 6.37 -6.88
N ILE A 249 -8.53 6.23 -8.07
CA ILE A 249 -9.26 6.40 -9.33
C ILE A 249 -10.18 5.20 -9.62
N TYR A 250 -9.76 3.97 -9.36
CA TYR A 250 -10.64 2.80 -9.47
C TYR A 250 -11.86 2.92 -8.56
N SER A 251 -11.67 3.41 -7.33
CA SER A 251 -12.76 3.67 -6.39
C SER A 251 -13.76 4.71 -6.93
N GLN A 252 -13.26 5.78 -7.57
CA GLN A 252 -14.13 6.77 -8.20
C GLN A 252 -14.90 6.20 -9.40
N LEU A 253 -14.27 5.41 -10.26
CA LEU A 253 -14.93 4.73 -11.38
C LEU A 253 -15.99 3.74 -10.87
N ALA A 254 -15.67 2.96 -9.84
CA ALA A 254 -16.60 2.03 -9.22
C ALA A 254 -17.79 2.76 -8.56
N HIS A 255 -17.54 3.88 -7.88
CA HIS A 255 -18.60 4.71 -7.30
C HIS A 255 -19.55 5.24 -8.38
N ASP A 256 -19.02 5.81 -9.46
CA ASP A 256 -19.84 6.38 -10.52
C ASP A 256 -20.59 5.28 -11.29
N SER A 257 -19.97 4.13 -11.52
CA SER A 257 -20.61 2.94 -12.08
C SER A 257 -21.75 2.41 -11.19
N TRP A 258 -21.52 2.27 -9.88
CA TRP A 258 -22.52 1.78 -8.95
C TRP A 258 -23.76 2.68 -8.90
N HIS A 259 -23.55 4.00 -8.88
CA HIS A 259 -24.64 4.97 -8.76
C HIS A 259 -25.34 5.30 -10.08
N ALA A 260 -24.75 5.01 -11.25
CA ALA A 260 -25.40 5.29 -12.52
C ALA A 260 -26.75 4.56 -12.64
N ARG A 261 -27.80 5.28 -13.03
CA ARG A 261 -29.14 4.69 -13.24
C ARG A 261 -29.20 3.80 -14.49
N ARG A 262 -28.53 4.19 -15.57
CA ARG A 262 -28.51 3.43 -16.83
C ARG A 262 -27.42 2.36 -16.78
N PHE A 263 -27.78 1.12 -17.14
CA PHE A 263 -26.82 0.02 -17.19
C PHE A 263 -25.65 0.28 -18.16
N SER A 264 -25.92 0.89 -19.31
CA SER A 264 -24.88 1.28 -20.27
C SER A 264 -23.83 2.21 -19.65
N ASP A 265 -24.28 3.12 -18.77
CA ASP A 265 -23.40 4.11 -18.17
C ASP A 265 -22.53 3.48 -17.08
N LYS A 266 -23.00 2.39 -16.44
CA LYS A 266 -22.17 1.56 -15.54
C LYS A 266 -20.92 1.02 -16.24
N LEU A 267 -21.03 0.64 -17.52
CA LEU A 267 -19.91 0.18 -18.32
C LEU A 267 -19.12 1.34 -18.95
N ARG A 268 -19.80 2.38 -19.44
CA ARG A 268 -19.16 3.53 -20.10
C ARG A 268 -18.20 4.28 -19.18
N VAL A 269 -18.45 4.34 -17.88
CA VAL A 269 -17.54 4.98 -16.91
C VAL A 269 -16.11 4.45 -17.05
N TRP A 270 -15.94 3.17 -17.33
CA TRP A 270 -14.61 2.53 -17.41
C TRP A 270 -13.88 2.81 -18.72
N ILE A 271 -14.62 3.07 -19.81
CA ILE A 271 -14.05 3.18 -21.17
C ILE A 271 -14.05 4.61 -21.71
N LYS A 272 -14.89 5.49 -21.16
CA LYS A 272 -14.93 6.91 -21.57
C LYS A 272 -13.70 7.65 -21.04
N PRO A 273 -13.39 8.83 -21.62
CA PRO A 273 -12.24 9.62 -21.19
C PRO A 273 -12.27 9.97 -19.70
N PRO A 274 -11.10 10.12 -19.05
CA PRO A 274 -11.01 10.57 -17.67
C PRO A 274 -11.80 11.86 -17.46
N GLY A 275 -12.60 11.90 -16.39
CA GLY A 275 -13.48 13.02 -16.08
C GLY A 275 -14.90 12.92 -16.65
N TRP A 276 -15.17 12.03 -17.62
CA TRP A 276 -16.55 11.73 -18.03
C TRP A 276 -17.32 11.06 -16.88
N ARG A 277 -18.56 11.51 -16.64
CA ARG A 277 -19.46 10.95 -15.64
C ARG A 277 -20.89 10.87 -16.18
N PRO A 278 -21.70 9.89 -15.76
CA PRO A 278 -23.12 9.86 -16.09
C PRO A 278 -23.81 11.12 -15.56
N ALA A 279 -24.69 11.74 -16.36
CA ALA A 279 -25.32 13.02 -15.99
C ALA A 279 -26.09 12.93 -14.65
N ASP A 280 -26.79 11.83 -14.41
CA ASP A 280 -27.55 11.60 -13.18
C ASP A 280 -26.65 11.43 -11.94
N VAL A 281 -25.41 10.99 -12.14
CA VAL A 281 -24.41 10.85 -11.07
C VAL A 281 -23.72 12.19 -10.84
N ALA A 282 -23.39 12.91 -11.90
CA ALA A 282 -22.80 14.24 -11.82
C ALA A 282 -23.72 15.25 -11.11
N GLU A 283 -25.04 15.15 -11.33
CA GLU A 283 -26.06 15.97 -10.67
C GLU A 283 -26.19 15.63 -9.17
N ARG A 284 -26.28 14.34 -8.82
CA ARG A 284 -26.46 13.90 -7.42
C ARG A 284 -25.18 13.97 -6.57
N PHE A 285 -24.02 13.86 -7.22
CA PHE A 285 -22.71 13.82 -6.58
C PHE A 285 -21.74 14.76 -7.32
N PRO A 286 -21.95 16.08 -7.28
CA PRO A 286 -21.13 17.03 -8.02
C PRO A 286 -19.67 17.01 -7.54
N LYS A 287 -18.72 17.18 -8.47
CA LYS A 287 -17.29 17.37 -8.16
C LYS A 287 -16.93 18.84 -8.37
N PRO A 288 -16.01 19.41 -7.57
CA PRO A 288 -15.49 20.76 -7.81
C PRO A 288 -14.89 20.89 -9.21
N ALA A 289 -15.03 22.08 -9.80
CA ALA A 289 -14.35 22.40 -11.05
C ALA A 289 -12.82 22.42 -10.85
N PHE A 290 -12.08 22.12 -11.92
CA PHE A 290 -10.63 22.26 -11.92
C PHE A 290 -10.25 23.74 -11.93
N GLU A 291 -9.36 24.12 -11.00
CA GLU A 291 -8.77 25.45 -10.93
C GLU A 291 -7.25 25.32 -10.87
N LEU A 292 -6.56 25.88 -11.86
CA LEU A 292 -5.09 25.78 -11.97
C LEU A 292 -4.38 26.39 -10.75
N GLU A 293 -4.87 27.53 -10.24
CA GLU A 293 -4.29 28.21 -9.08
C GLU A 293 -4.36 27.36 -7.80
N ALA A 294 -5.42 26.57 -7.63
CA ALA A 294 -5.53 25.64 -6.51
C ALA A 294 -4.45 24.54 -6.51
N HIS A 295 -3.82 24.27 -7.66
CA HIS A 295 -2.76 23.27 -7.82
C HIS A 295 -1.37 23.82 -7.48
N ARG A 296 -1.22 25.15 -7.35
CA ARG A 296 0.02 25.77 -6.86
C ARG A 296 0.25 25.54 -5.38
N ALA A 297 -0.81 25.32 -4.61
CA ALA A 297 -0.72 24.90 -3.21
C ALA A 297 -0.27 23.43 -3.14
N LEU A 298 1.00 23.22 -2.80
CA LEU A 298 1.59 21.89 -2.71
C LEU A 298 1.08 21.14 -1.46
N PHE A 299 0.66 19.89 -1.64
CA PHE A 299 0.42 19.00 -0.51
C PHE A 299 1.77 18.62 0.13
N ASN A 300 2.11 19.24 1.25
CA ASN A 300 3.35 18.96 1.98
C ASN A 300 3.13 19.14 3.50
N PRO A 301 2.49 18.16 4.17
CA PRO A 301 2.35 18.17 5.61
C PRO A 301 3.70 18.38 6.33
N PRO A 302 3.76 19.22 7.38
CA PRO A 302 5.02 19.49 8.07
C PRO A 302 5.53 18.25 8.79
N LEU A 303 6.84 18.02 8.72
CA LEU A 303 7.52 16.92 9.39
C LEU A 303 8.30 17.42 10.59
N THR A 304 8.17 16.73 11.73
CA THR A 304 9.08 16.93 12.86
C THR A 304 10.45 16.31 12.54
N PRO A 305 11.55 16.76 13.19
CA PRO A 305 12.86 16.14 12.99
C PRO A 305 12.87 14.63 13.27
N GLY A 306 12.18 14.18 14.32
CA GLY A 306 12.04 12.76 14.64
C GLY A 306 11.31 11.96 13.56
N MET A 307 10.26 12.54 12.95
CA MET A 307 9.56 11.93 11.83
C MET A 307 10.45 11.84 10.58
N ALA A 308 11.25 12.86 10.31
CA ALA A 308 12.19 12.85 9.18
C ALA A 308 13.25 11.76 9.35
N VAL A 309 13.82 11.60 10.55
CA VAL A 309 14.78 10.52 10.85
C VAL A 309 14.13 9.15 10.69
N PHE A 310 12.92 8.96 11.24
CA PHE A 310 12.17 7.72 11.05
C PHE A 310 11.95 7.42 9.56
N ALA A 311 11.53 8.40 8.77
CA ALA A 311 11.26 8.20 7.35
C ALA A 311 12.51 7.74 6.58
N TRP A 312 13.69 8.30 6.88
CA TRP A 312 14.95 7.87 6.28
C TRP A 312 15.30 6.41 6.64
N LEU A 313 15.21 6.07 7.93
CA LEU A 313 15.52 4.71 8.40
C LEU A 313 14.53 3.69 7.84
N GLN A 314 13.25 4.01 7.86
CA GLN A 314 12.18 3.17 7.35
C GLN A 314 12.32 2.94 5.84
N PHE A 315 12.57 4.01 5.08
CA PHE A 315 12.77 3.90 3.64
C PHE A 315 14.01 3.07 3.30
N GLY A 316 15.12 3.26 4.05
CA GLY A 316 16.31 2.42 3.92
C GLY A 316 16.03 0.94 4.19
N ALA A 317 15.27 0.63 5.24
CA ALA A 317 14.85 -0.73 5.56
C ALA A 317 13.96 -1.34 4.47
N LEU A 318 13.03 -0.56 3.90
CA LEU A 318 12.18 -0.99 2.79
C LEU A 318 12.98 -1.27 1.51
N ILE A 319 13.97 -0.44 1.18
CA ILE A 319 14.88 -0.68 0.05
C ILE A 319 15.66 -1.98 0.25
N ALA A 320 16.23 -2.18 1.44
CA ALA A 320 16.97 -3.40 1.76
C ALA A 320 16.07 -4.64 1.71
N GLY A 321 14.87 -4.56 2.29
CA GLY A 321 13.86 -5.62 2.23
C GLY A 321 13.42 -5.94 0.80
N ALA A 322 13.20 -4.92 -0.02
CA ALA A 322 12.85 -5.08 -1.44
C ALA A 322 13.98 -5.73 -2.23
N ALA A 323 15.22 -5.34 -1.99
CA ALA A 323 16.38 -5.95 -2.63
C ALA A 323 16.48 -7.44 -2.28
N LEU A 324 16.37 -7.80 -0.99
CA LEU A 324 16.39 -9.19 -0.55
C LEU A 324 15.22 -10.00 -1.12
N PHE A 325 14.01 -9.43 -1.13
CA PHE A 325 12.83 -10.05 -1.73
C PHE A 325 13.05 -10.32 -3.22
N LEU A 326 13.36 -9.29 -4.01
CA LEU A 326 13.53 -9.39 -5.46
C LEU A 326 14.68 -10.33 -5.84
N TRP A 327 15.75 -10.37 -5.05
CA TRP A 327 16.88 -11.27 -5.29
C TRP A 327 16.48 -12.76 -5.27
N ASN A 328 15.49 -13.11 -4.43
CA ASN A 328 15.05 -14.48 -4.20
C ASN A 328 13.70 -14.81 -4.84
N ALA A 329 12.97 -13.80 -5.31
CA ALA A 329 11.57 -13.91 -5.73
C ALA A 329 11.34 -14.95 -6.84
N ASP A 330 12.27 -15.07 -7.79
CA ASP A 330 12.11 -15.96 -8.96
C ASP A 330 12.30 -17.44 -8.63
N THR A 331 12.92 -17.76 -7.49
CA THR A 331 13.19 -19.14 -7.04
C THR A 331 12.38 -19.54 -5.80
N ALA A 332 11.88 -18.56 -5.05
CA ALA A 332 11.13 -18.80 -3.83
C ALA A 332 9.70 -19.32 -4.12
N PRO A 333 9.12 -20.16 -3.24
CA PRO A 333 7.72 -20.57 -3.39
C PRO A 333 6.77 -19.38 -3.34
N LEU A 334 5.67 -19.43 -4.10
CA LEU A 334 4.69 -18.34 -4.18
C LEU A 334 4.18 -17.91 -2.80
N ALA A 335 3.90 -18.85 -1.89
CA ALA A 335 3.47 -18.54 -0.53
C ALA A 335 4.51 -17.70 0.24
N HIS A 336 5.80 -17.98 0.06
CA HIS A 336 6.87 -17.20 0.70
C HIS A 336 6.91 -15.78 0.14
N ASN A 337 6.77 -15.64 -1.18
CA ASN A 337 6.71 -14.34 -1.82
C ASN A 337 5.50 -13.52 -1.35
N LEU A 338 4.33 -14.14 -1.22
CA LEU A 338 3.11 -13.48 -0.73
C LEU A 338 3.27 -13.00 0.72
N ILE A 339 3.88 -13.80 1.59
CA ILE A 339 4.13 -13.43 3.00
C ILE A 339 5.07 -12.22 3.10
N TRP A 340 6.20 -12.25 2.38
CA TRP A 340 7.14 -11.11 2.38
C TRP A 340 6.54 -9.86 1.75
N PHE A 341 5.81 -10.01 0.63
CA PHE A 341 5.12 -8.91 -0.01
C PHE A 341 4.09 -8.25 0.92
N ALA A 342 3.31 -9.05 1.65
CA ALA A 342 2.35 -8.55 2.63
C ALA A 342 3.04 -7.76 3.76
N ALA A 343 4.13 -8.29 4.33
CA ALA A 343 4.87 -7.62 5.39
C ALA A 343 5.50 -6.31 4.92
N MET A 344 6.10 -6.30 3.73
CA MET A 344 6.64 -5.08 3.13
C MET A 344 5.55 -4.06 2.84
N THR A 345 4.39 -4.50 2.32
CA THR A 345 3.26 -3.61 2.03
C THR A 345 2.79 -2.86 3.28
N VAL A 346 2.81 -3.51 4.45
CA VAL A 346 2.56 -2.84 5.74
C VAL A 346 3.59 -1.73 5.96
N GLY A 347 4.89 -2.03 5.83
CA GLY A 347 5.96 -1.04 5.97
C GLY A 347 5.88 0.14 4.99
N GLN A 348 5.45 -0.14 3.76
CA GLN A 348 5.23 0.89 2.74
C GLN A 348 4.02 1.78 3.09
N TRP A 349 2.95 1.18 3.62
CA TRP A 349 1.78 1.90 4.10
C TRP A 349 2.09 2.74 5.34
N THR A 350 2.82 2.21 6.31
CA THR A 350 3.19 2.91 7.54
C THR A 350 4.08 4.12 7.24
N LEU A 351 5.04 4.00 6.32
CA LEU A 351 5.84 5.13 5.84
C LEU A 351 4.95 6.25 5.28
N GLY A 352 4.04 5.90 4.37
CA GLY A 352 3.09 6.87 3.79
C GLY A 352 2.19 7.51 4.84
N ALA A 353 1.62 6.72 5.75
CA ALA A 353 0.76 7.19 6.83
C ALA A 353 1.50 8.12 7.82
N ALA A 354 2.76 7.81 8.14
CA ALA A 354 3.58 8.61 9.04
C ALA A 354 4.01 9.94 8.39
N LEU A 355 4.40 9.93 7.12
CA LEU A 355 4.79 11.14 6.36
C LEU A 355 3.65 12.17 6.22
N GLN A 356 2.39 11.73 6.31
CA GLN A 356 1.22 12.63 6.30
C GLN A 356 0.65 12.91 7.68
N GLY A 357 1.32 12.47 8.75
CA GLY A 357 0.90 12.72 10.14
C GLY A 357 -0.35 11.95 10.59
N ARG A 358 -0.78 10.90 9.86
CA ARG A 358 -1.91 10.05 10.29
C ARG A 358 -1.55 9.19 11.50
N ILE A 359 -0.30 8.74 11.58
CA ILE A 359 0.22 7.90 12.66
C ILE A 359 1.56 8.44 13.16
N GLY A 360 1.86 8.19 14.42
CA GLY A 360 3.17 8.49 15.01
C GLY A 360 4.20 7.38 14.78
N VAL A 361 5.48 7.71 14.99
CA VAL A 361 6.62 6.81 14.78
C VAL A 361 6.48 5.50 15.56
N TRP A 362 6.12 5.55 16.84
CA TRP A 362 5.99 4.35 17.67
C TRP A 362 4.88 3.41 17.22
N PHE A 363 3.77 3.95 16.72
CA PHE A 363 2.68 3.14 16.19
C PHE A 363 3.04 2.53 14.84
N ALA A 364 3.77 3.26 13.99
CA ALA A 364 4.32 2.71 12.74
C ALA A 364 5.26 1.52 13.04
N LEU A 365 6.20 1.68 13.98
CA LEU A 365 7.13 0.62 14.37
C LEU A 365 6.43 -0.60 14.99
N MET A 366 5.37 -0.40 15.77
CA MET A 366 4.52 -1.50 16.28
C MET A 366 3.96 -2.33 15.12
N LEU A 367 3.40 -1.67 14.10
CA LEU A 367 2.81 -2.33 12.93
C LEU A 367 3.86 -3.07 12.10
N ASP A 368 5.00 -2.43 11.86
CA ASP A 368 6.10 -3.00 11.09
C ASP A 368 6.67 -4.24 11.78
N CYS A 369 6.94 -4.15 13.09
CA CYS A 369 7.42 -5.29 13.87
C CYS A 369 6.37 -6.41 13.97
N GLY A 370 5.08 -6.09 14.08
CA GLY A 370 4.01 -7.09 14.09
C GLY A 370 3.93 -7.86 12.76
N ALA A 371 4.04 -7.14 11.64
CA ALA A 371 4.08 -7.74 10.31
C ALA A 371 5.34 -8.61 10.12
N MET A 372 6.50 -8.13 10.58
CA MET A 372 7.75 -8.89 10.55
C MET A 372 7.69 -10.13 11.45
N ALA A 373 7.08 -10.04 12.63
CA ALA A 373 6.88 -11.19 13.52
C ALA A 373 6.03 -12.28 12.86
N ALA A 374 4.94 -11.88 12.19
CA ALA A 374 4.08 -12.80 11.43
C ALA A 374 4.84 -13.47 10.28
N ALA A 375 5.58 -12.69 9.48
CA ALA A 375 6.33 -13.20 8.34
C ALA A 375 7.48 -14.14 8.76
N THR A 376 8.30 -13.71 9.71
CA THR A 376 9.45 -14.49 10.20
C THR A 376 9.01 -15.77 10.89
N GLY A 377 7.93 -15.72 11.69
CA GLY A 377 7.34 -16.90 12.31
C GLY A 377 6.82 -17.90 11.27
N ALA A 378 6.07 -17.41 10.27
CA ALA A 378 5.48 -18.24 9.22
C ALA A 378 6.53 -18.92 8.31
N LEU A 379 7.67 -18.27 8.11
CA LEU A 379 8.74 -18.73 7.24
C LEU A 379 9.89 -19.42 7.99
N GLY A 380 9.76 -19.62 9.31
CA GLY A 380 10.71 -20.37 10.11
C GLY A 380 11.99 -19.61 10.49
N PHE A 381 12.04 -18.28 10.35
CA PHE A 381 13.15 -17.45 10.82
C PHE A 381 13.06 -17.21 12.34
N GLN A 382 13.32 -18.26 13.12
CA GLN A 382 13.06 -18.28 14.58
C GLN A 382 13.78 -17.16 15.34
N GLU A 383 15.06 -16.90 15.04
CA GLU A 383 15.82 -15.84 15.72
C GLU A 383 15.19 -14.45 15.51
N LEU A 384 14.78 -14.14 14.27
CA LEU A 384 14.12 -12.87 13.97
C LEU A 384 12.72 -12.81 14.56
N HIS A 385 11.98 -13.93 14.54
CA HIS A 385 10.68 -14.04 15.17
C HIS A 385 10.77 -13.77 16.69
N MET A 386 11.82 -14.30 17.33
CA MET A 386 12.09 -14.10 18.76
C MET A 386 12.33 -12.64 19.13
N VAL A 387 12.83 -11.84 18.19
CA VAL A 387 13.03 -10.39 18.36
C VAL A 387 11.77 -9.61 18.03
N PHE A 388 11.21 -9.77 16.83
CA PHE A 388 10.13 -8.91 16.35
C PHE A 388 8.84 -9.07 17.14
N LYS A 389 8.55 -10.29 17.62
CA LYS A 389 7.31 -10.58 18.35
C LYS A 389 7.18 -9.74 19.64
N PRO A 390 8.13 -9.77 20.60
CA PRO A 390 8.06 -8.92 21.78
C PRO A 390 8.26 -7.44 21.46
N VAL A 391 9.13 -7.09 20.50
CA VAL A 391 9.43 -5.70 20.15
C VAL A 391 8.20 -4.95 19.63
N ALA A 392 7.31 -5.61 18.89
CA ALA A 392 6.04 -5.02 18.46
C ALA A 392 5.20 -4.54 19.66
N MET A 393 5.10 -5.36 20.71
CA MET A 393 4.36 -5.01 21.92
C MET A 393 5.07 -3.95 22.77
N VAL A 394 6.41 -3.94 22.80
CA VAL A 394 7.18 -2.86 23.41
C VAL A 394 6.87 -1.53 22.73
N PHE A 395 6.83 -1.47 21.40
CA PHE A 395 6.46 -0.25 20.69
C PHE A 395 5.01 0.17 20.92
N ALA A 396 4.08 -0.79 21.09
CA ALA A 396 2.71 -0.48 21.51
C ALA A 396 2.67 0.22 22.89
N ILE A 397 3.45 -0.28 23.85
CA ILE A 397 3.57 0.30 25.20
C ILE A 397 4.21 1.69 25.12
N VAL A 398 5.34 1.82 24.43
CA VAL A 398 6.04 3.10 24.24
C VAL A 398 5.15 4.13 23.56
N HIS A 399 4.33 3.71 22.58
CA HIS A 399 3.37 4.59 21.93
C HIS A 399 2.39 5.20 22.95
N VAL A 400 1.81 4.40 23.83
CA VAL A 400 0.90 4.89 24.88
C VAL A 400 1.63 5.74 25.93
N LEU A 401 2.86 5.38 26.30
CA LEU A 401 3.70 6.14 27.24
C LEU A 401 4.21 7.46 26.66
N SER A 402 4.27 7.59 25.34
CA SER A 402 4.66 8.85 24.68
C SER A 402 3.57 9.93 24.69
N LEU A 403 2.35 9.59 25.13
CA LEU A 403 1.23 10.51 25.28
C LEU A 403 1.40 11.42 26.51
N GLY A 404 0.65 12.51 26.60
CA GLY A 404 0.68 13.39 27.79
C GLY A 404 0.18 12.67 29.06
N GLN A 405 0.66 13.08 30.24
CA GLN A 405 0.37 12.41 31.53
C GLN A 405 -1.13 12.14 31.79
N ALA A 406 -2.01 13.09 31.46
CA ALA A 406 -3.45 12.92 31.60
C ALA A 406 -4.02 11.82 30.68
N GLN A 407 -3.49 11.68 29.46
CA GLN A 407 -3.87 10.60 28.55
C GLN A 407 -3.32 9.25 29.01
N GLN A 408 -2.11 9.21 29.56
CA GLN A 408 -1.55 7.99 30.14
C GLN A 408 -2.40 7.47 31.31
N ALA A 409 -2.80 8.36 32.24
CA ALA A 409 -3.65 7.99 33.37
C ALA A 409 -5.00 7.42 32.92
N GLY A 410 -5.58 7.97 31.84
CA GLY A 410 -6.79 7.44 31.21
C GLY A 410 -6.62 6.07 30.55
N ASN A 411 -5.38 5.68 30.21
CA ASN A 411 -5.04 4.45 29.51
C ASN A 411 -4.27 3.44 30.39
N ARG A 412 -4.29 3.57 31.72
CA ARG A 412 -3.57 2.65 32.62
C ARG A 412 -3.94 1.17 32.44
N TRP A 413 -5.21 0.89 32.16
CA TRP A 413 -5.69 -0.47 31.93
C TRP A 413 -5.27 -1.01 30.56
N LEU A 414 -5.14 -0.13 29.56
CA LEU A 414 -4.54 -0.48 28.27
C LEU A 414 -3.05 -0.83 28.46
N LEU A 415 -2.29 -0.03 29.22
CA LEU A 415 -0.90 -0.35 29.53
C LEU A 415 -0.75 -1.69 30.26
N ALA A 416 -1.62 -1.96 31.25
CA ALA A 416 -1.64 -3.26 31.93
C ALA A 416 -1.97 -4.42 30.98
N ALA A 417 -2.92 -4.23 30.06
CA ALA A 417 -3.28 -5.24 29.07
C ALA A 417 -2.13 -5.52 28.08
N LEU A 418 -1.44 -4.49 27.60
CA LEU A 418 -0.29 -4.62 26.71
C LEU A 418 0.90 -5.28 27.41
N ALA A 419 1.17 -4.92 28.68
CA ALA A 419 2.24 -5.54 29.46
C ALA A 419 1.96 -7.03 29.74
N ALA A 420 0.71 -7.37 30.08
CA ALA A 420 0.29 -8.77 30.26
C ALA A 420 0.33 -9.55 28.93
N SER A 421 -0.03 -8.91 27.81
CA SER A 421 0.10 -9.51 26.46
C SER A 421 1.58 -9.79 26.12
N LEU A 422 2.48 -8.82 26.36
CA LEU A 422 3.92 -8.99 26.16
C LEU A 422 4.49 -10.12 27.03
N ALA A 423 4.10 -10.20 28.30
CA ALA A 423 4.51 -11.30 29.18
C ALA A 423 4.01 -12.66 28.65
N GLY A 424 2.75 -12.70 28.18
CA GLY A 424 2.18 -13.87 27.53
C GLY A 424 2.97 -14.30 26.28
N ASP A 425 3.30 -13.35 25.42
CA ASP A 425 4.12 -13.58 24.23
C ASP A 425 5.48 -14.18 24.61
N ILE A 426 6.20 -13.58 25.56
CA ILE A 426 7.52 -14.06 26.01
C ILE A 426 7.41 -15.47 26.60
N PHE A 427 6.46 -15.72 27.51
CA PHE A 427 6.32 -17.03 28.14
C PHE A 427 5.99 -18.15 27.14
N LEU A 428 5.15 -17.88 26.14
CA LEU A 428 4.79 -18.88 25.12
C LEU A 428 5.89 -19.10 24.07
N MET A 429 6.87 -18.20 23.96
CA MET A 429 7.99 -18.34 23.02
C MET A 429 9.14 -19.17 23.57
N MET A 430 9.31 -19.19 24.88
CA MET A 430 10.42 -19.91 25.50
C MET A 430 10.21 -21.42 25.41
N PRO A 431 11.25 -22.22 25.10
CA PRO A 431 11.16 -23.68 24.99
C PRO A 431 11.11 -24.34 26.37
N ASN A 432 10.17 -23.93 27.22
CA ASN A 432 9.96 -24.46 28.56
C ASN A 432 8.47 -24.77 28.76
N PRO A 433 8.08 -26.05 28.88
CA PRO A 433 6.67 -26.44 29.01
C PRO A 433 5.99 -25.86 30.27
N ASN A 434 6.76 -25.55 31.32
CA ASN A 434 6.23 -24.94 32.54
C ASN A 434 5.80 -23.48 32.35
N LEU A 435 6.20 -22.83 31.25
CA LEU A 435 5.81 -21.46 30.92
C LEU A 435 4.53 -21.37 30.08
N PHE A 436 4.00 -22.51 29.59
CA PHE A 436 2.75 -22.52 28.83
C PHE A 436 1.56 -22.00 29.65
N LEU A 437 1.35 -22.53 30.87
CA LEU A 437 0.27 -22.10 31.74
C LEU A 437 0.43 -20.63 32.20
N PRO A 438 1.61 -20.17 32.66
CA PRO A 438 1.87 -18.74 32.87
C PRO A 438 1.57 -17.86 31.65
N GLY A 439 1.90 -18.32 30.44
CA GLY A 439 1.57 -17.62 29.19
C GLY A 439 0.06 -17.45 29.00
N LEU A 440 -0.71 -18.53 29.14
CA LEU A 440 -2.18 -18.48 29.06
C LEU A 440 -2.80 -17.58 30.13
N VAL A 441 -2.32 -17.68 31.38
CA VAL A 441 -2.76 -16.81 32.48
C VAL A 441 -2.45 -15.34 32.18
N SER A 442 -1.29 -15.04 31.59
CA SER A 442 -0.92 -13.66 31.22
C SER A 442 -1.89 -13.08 30.18
N PHE A 443 -2.26 -13.85 29.15
CA PHE A 443 -3.28 -13.42 28.18
C PHE A 443 -4.67 -13.28 28.82
N LEU A 444 -5.04 -14.17 29.74
CA LEU A 444 -6.30 -14.04 30.48
C LEU A 444 -6.34 -12.71 31.28
N VAL A 445 -5.24 -12.37 31.96
CA VAL A 445 -5.08 -11.09 32.66
C VAL A 445 -5.16 -9.92 31.67
N ALA A 446 -4.55 -10.05 30.49
CA ALA A 446 -4.65 -9.04 29.44
C ALA A 446 -6.10 -8.79 29.01
N HIS A 447 -6.89 -9.85 28.79
CA HIS A 447 -8.31 -9.72 28.42
C HIS A 447 -9.14 -9.04 29.51
N VAL A 448 -8.91 -9.38 30.78
CA VAL A 448 -9.57 -8.71 31.92
C VAL A 448 -9.17 -7.22 31.98
N ALA A 449 -7.90 -6.91 31.76
CA ALA A 449 -7.43 -5.53 31.71
C ALA A 449 -8.03 -4.77 30.51
N TYR A 450 -8.22 -5.41 29.34
CA TYR A 450 -8.93 -4.83 28.21
C TYR A 450 -10.40 -4.54 28.52
N ILE A 451 -11.10 -5.49 29.14
CA ILE A 451 -12.48 -5.28 29.63
C ILE A 451 -12.55 -4.03 30.52
N ALA A 452 -11.60 -3.89 31.45
CA ALA A 452 -11.50 -2.71 32.31
C ALA A 452 -11.13 -1.42 31.55
N ALA A 453 -10.28 -1.50 30.51
CA ALA A 453 -9.93 -0.37 29.65
C ALA A 453 -11.13 0.12 28.82
N PHE A 454 -11.98 -0.79 28.37
CA PHE A 454 -13.19 -0.46 27.61
C PHE A 454 -14.29 0.09 28.50
N LYS A 455 -14.25 -0.21 29.80
CA LYS A 455 -15.10 0.40 30.81
C LYS A 455 -14.57 1.79 31.20
N GLN A 456 -15.10 2.82 30.56
CA GLN A 456 -14.83 4.22 30.90
C GLN A 456 -15.87 4.76 31.90
N ARG A 457 -15.62 5.93 32.52
CA ARG A 457 -16.54 6.50 33.53
C ARG A 457 -17.99 6.67 33.04
N ALA A 458 -18.18 6.99 31.77
CA ALA A 458 -19.49 7.20 31.16
C ALA A 458 -20.10 5.93 30.51
N ILE A 459 -19.40 4.78 30.56
CA ILE A 459 -19.83 3.54 29.89
C ILE A 459 -20.01 2.44 30.95
N PRO A 460 -21.27 2.06 31.27
CA PRO A 460 -21.57 0.94 32.15
C PRO A 460 -21.01 -0.39 31.64
N TRP A 461 -20.92 -1.35 32.56
CA TRP A 461 -20.60 -2.73 32.22
C TRP A 461 -21.72 -3.34 31.38
N PHE A 462 -21.34 -3.86 30.21
CA PHE A 462 -22.20 -4.62 29.30
C PHE A 462 -23.56 -3.94 29.03
N GLU A 463 -23.56 -2.62 28.87
CA GLU A 463 -24.78 -1.81 28.72
C GLU A 463 -25.70 -2.34 27.61
N HIS A 464 -25.12 -2.76 26.49
CA HIS A 464 -25.89 -3.26 25.36
C HIS A 464 -26.13 -4.79 25.43
N ARG A 465 -27.23 -5.19 26.07
CA ARG A 465 -27.61 -6.61 26.27
C ARG A 465 -27.62 -7.46 24.99
N THR A 466 -28.09 -6.94 23.86
CA THR A 466 -28.07 -7.69 22.59
C THR A 466 -26.65 -8.01 22.12
N ALA A 467 -25.72 -7.06 22.24
CA ALA A 467 -24.33 -7.28 21.85
C ALA A 467 -23.69 -8.35 22.77
N LEU A 468 -23.97 -8.26 24.07
CA LEU A 468 -23.56 -9.28 25.04
C LEU A 468 -24.06 -10.68 24.67
N VAL A 469 -25.37 -10.84 24.46
CA VAL A 469 -25.98 -12.14 24.14
C VAL A 469 -25.43 -12.70 22.83
N VAL A 470 -25.37 -11.89 21.77
CA VAL A 470 -24.89 -12.35 20.45
C VAL A 470 -23.44 -12.81 20.52
N ILE A 471 -22.57 -12.03 21.16
CA ILE A 471 -21.14 -12.35 21.21
C ILE A 471 -20.86 -13.55 22.14
N LEU A 472 -21.55 -13.65 23.27
CA LEU A 472 -21.48 -14.83 24.13
C LEU A 472 -22.00 -16.08 23.41
N ALA A 473 -23.06 -15.96 22.58
CA ALA A 473 -23.54 -17.08 21.77
C ALA A 473 -22.50 -17.53 20.75
N VAL A 474 -21.75 -16.61 20.12
CA VAL A 474 -20.64 -16.95 19.23
C VAL A 474 -19.53 -17.69 20.00
N GLY A 475 -19.14 -17.20 21.18
CA GLY A 475 -18.17 -17.88 22.03
C GLY A 475 -18.64 -19.27 22.48
N ALA A 476 -19.90 -19.39 22.90
CA ALA A 476 -20.50 -20.67 23.29
C ALA A 476 -20.58 -21.66 22.11
N ALA A 477 -20.91 -21.19 20.90
CA ALA A 477 -20.91 -22.01 19.71
C ALA A 477 -19.49 -22.51 19.37
N MET A 478 -18.47 -21.65 19.50
CA MET A 478 -17.08 -22.05 19.31
C MET A 478 -16.63 -23.08 20.36
N TYR A 479 -16.96 -22.87 21.64
CA TYR A 479 -16.66 -23.85 22.68
C TYR A 479 -17.37 -25.19 22.44
N ALA A 480 -18.65 -25.17 22.06
CA ALA A 480 -19.41 -26.36 21.71
C ALA A 480 -18.77 -27.10 20.52
N PHE A 481 -18.33 -26.37 19.50
CA PHE A 481 -17.59 -26.93 18.38
C PHE A 481 -16.32 -27.65 18.86
N LEU A 482 -15.45 -26.99 19.62
CA LEU A 482 -14.23 -27.61 20.17
C LEU A 482 -14.56 -28.85 21.02
N PHE A 483 -15.62 -28.78 21.83
CA PHE A 483 -16.07 -29.90 22.65
C PHE A 483 -16.46 -31.12 21.79
N THR A 484 -17.24 -30.90 20.73
CA THR A 484 -17.63 -31.98 19.80
C THR A 484 -16.47 -32.57 19.02
N GLN A 485 -15.38 -31.81 18.83
CA GLN A 485 -14.17 -32.26 18.15
C GLN A 485 -13.14 -32.93 19.09
N GLY A 486 -13.51 -33.18 20.35
CA GLY A 486 -12.67 -33.97 21.26
C GLY A 486 -11.77 -33.16 22.19
N LEU A 487 -12.18 -31.95 22.58
CA LEU A 487 -11.45 -31.14 23.57
C LEU A 487 -11.06 -31.96 24.84
N PRO A 488 -9.76 -32.04 25.20
CA PRO A 488 -9.27 -32.82 26.34
C PRO A 488 -9.95 -32.44 27.66
N ALA A 489 -10.20 -33.44 28.51
CA ALA A 489 -11.01 -33.26 29.73
C ALA A 489 -10.42 -32.24 30.72
N ASP A 490 -9.10 -32.21 30.84
CA ASP A 490 -8.31 -31.27 31.64
C ASP A 490 -8.36 -29.83 31.09
N MET A 491 -8.54 -29.66 29.77
CA MET A 491 -8.61 -28.36 29.11
C MET A 491 -10.03 -27.78 29.01
N ARG A 492 -11.08 -28.56 29.29
CA ARG A 492 -12.49 -28.11 29.19
C ARG A 492 -12.78 -26.87 30.04
N ILE A 493 -12.40 -26.88 31.31
CA ILE A 493 -12.63 -25.75 32.23
C ILE A 493 -11.76 -24.54 31.84
N PRO A 494 -10.43 -24.68 31.68
CA PRO A 494 -9.58 -23.57 31.23
C PRO A 494 -10.07 -22.90 29.94
N VAL A 495 -10.41 -23.69 28.92
CA VAL A 495 -10.88 -23.16 27.62
C VAL A 495 -12.26 -22.50 27.77
N ALA A 496 -13.19 -23.07 28.55
CA ALA A 496 -14.50 -22.45 28.79
C ALA A 496 -14.37 -21.07 29.46
N VAL A 497 -13.51 -20.97 30.49
CA VAL A 497 -13.22 -19.69 31.17
C VAL A 497 -12.62 -18.70 30.18
N TYR A 498 -11.62 -19.13 29.42
CA TYR A 498 -10.91 -18.27 28.47
C TYR A 498 -11.82 -17.75 27.36
N VAL A 499 -12.59 -18.64 26.70
CA VAL A 499 -13.57 -18.29 25.66
C VAL A 499 -14.64 -17.33 26.21
N THR A 500 -15.09 -17.54 27.45
CA THR A 500 -16.04 -16.63 28.09
C THR A 500 -15.44 -15.25 28.29
N VAL A 501 -14.22 -15.14 28.81
CA VAL A 501 -13.57 -13.85 29.09
C VAL A 501 -13.28 -13.09 27.79
N ILE A 502 -12.76 -13.74 26.75
CA ILE A 502 -12.52 -13.06 25.47
C ILE A 502 -13.83 -12.63 24.78
N ALA A 503 -14.90 -13.42 24.89
CA ALA A 503 -16.22 -13.03 24.41
C ALA A 503 -16.78 -11.83 25.21
N LEU A 504 -16.58 -11.79 26.53
CA LEU A 504 -16.93 -10.63 27.36
C LEU A 504 -16.13 -9.38 26.97
N MET A 505 -14.85 -9.52 26.63
CA MET A 505 -14.03 -8.43 26.10
C MET A 505 -14.62 -7.83 24.82
N ALA A 506 -14.95 -8.68 23.84
CA ALA A 506 -15.59 -8.23 22.60
C ALA A 506 -16.98 -7.63 22.86
N ALA A 507 -17.79 -8.23 23.75
CA ALA A 507 -19.10 -7.72 24.14
C ALA A 507 -19.03 -6.33 24.78
N GLN A 508 -18.08 -6.11 25.70
CA GLN A 508 -17.86 -4.79 26.31
C GLN A 508 -17.44 -3.75 25.26
N ALA A 509 -16.58 -4.13 24.31
CA ALA A 509 -16.14 -3.22 23.25
C ALA A 509 -17.29 -2.81 22.31
N TRP A 510 -18.14 -3.75 21.92
CA TRP A 510 -19.34 -3.46 21.12
C TRP A 510 -20.40 -2.68 21.90
N GLY A 511 -20.56 -2.96 23.21
CA GLY A 511 -21.37 -2.14 24.10
C GLY A 511 -20.91 -0.69 24.08
N ARG A 512 -19.62 -0.44 24.33
CA ARG A 512 -18.99 0.88 24.23
C ARG A 512 -19.23 1.56 22.89
N ALA A 513 -19.05 0.86 21.77
CA ALA A 513 -19.24 1.42 20.43
C ALA A 513 -20.69 1.86 20.19
N ARG A 514 -21.67 1.14 20.73
CA ARG A 514 -23.08 1.50 20.62
C ARG A 514 -23.47 2.66 21.53
N THR A 515 -22.96 2.70 22.76
CA THR A 515 -23.18 3.80 23.71
C THR A 515 -22.62 5.12 23.19
N LEU A 516 -21.42 5.11 22.62
CA LEU A 516 -20.78 6.30 22.06
C LEU A 516 -21.33 6.72 20.69
N GLY A 517 -22.28 5.96 20.13
CA GLY A 517 -22.91 6.21 18.85
C GLY A 517 -22.12 5.69 17.64
N ARG A 518 -22.84 5.30 16.59
CA ARG A 518 -22.28 4.72 15.34
C ARG A 518 -21.31 5.67 14.60
N GLY A 519 -21.38 6.98 14.86
CA GLY A 519 -20.46 7.97 14.31
C GLY A 519 -19.08 8.00 14.96
N ASN A 520 -18.88 7.32 16.10
CA ASN A 520 -17.59 7.25 16.77
C ASN A 520 -16.71 6.14 16.17
N GLY A 521 -16.02 6.47 15.06
CA GLY A 521 -15.16 5.53 14.33
C GLY A 521 -14.11 4.85 15.22
N ASN A 522 -13.55 5.57 16.19
CA ASN A 522 -12.56 5.03 17.14
C ASN A 522 -13.16 3.95 18.04
N ALA A 523 -14.42 4.12 18.49
CA ALA A 523 -15.08 3.11 19.31
C ALA A 523 -15.43 1.84 18.52
N VAL A 524 -15.87 2.00 17.28
CA VAL A 524 -16.08 0.89 16.34
C VAL A 524 -14.76 0.18 16.04
N GLN A 525 -13.66 0.93 15.84
CA GLN A 525 -12.33 0.36 15.62
C GLN A 525 -11.89 -0.57 16.76
N VAL A 526 -12.09 -0.16 18.02
CA VAL A 526 -11.80 -1.01 19.20
C VAL A 526 -12.68 -2.26 19.21
N ALA A 527 -13.96 -2.15 18.86
CA ALA A 527 -14.88 -3.30 18.81
C ALA A 527 -14.50 -4.31 17.72
N ILE A 528 -14.11 -3.82 16.55
CA ILE A 528 -13.55 -4.64 15.48
C ILE A 528 -12.26 -5.30 15.98
N GLY A 529 -11.34 -4.53 16.58
CA GLY A 529 -10.10 -5.05 17.14
C GLY A 529 -10.32 -6.18 18.15
N ALA A 530 -11.24 -6.01 19.11
CA ALA A 530 -11.58 -7.05 20.07
C ALA A 530 -12.20 -8.31 19.40
N SER A 531 -12.96 -8.13 18.32
CA SER A 531 -13.53 -9.25 17.55
C SER A 531 -12.45 -9.98 16.74
N VAL A 532 -11.49 -9.25 16.17
CA VAL A 532 -10.32 -9.83 15.47
C VAL A 532 -9.40 -10.54 16.46
N PHE A 533 -9.29 -10.07 17.70
CA PHE A 533 -8.57 -10.78 18.76
C PHE A 533 -9.25 -12.14 19.05
N MET A 534 -10.58 -12.14 19.20
CA MET A 534 -11.34 -13.38 19.37
C MET A 534 -11.18 -14.34 18.19
N LEU A 535 -11.04 -13.82 16.97
CA LEU A 535 -10.72 -14.62 15.77
C LEU A 535 -9.30 -15.21 15.84
N SER A 536 -8.30 -14.45 16.28
CA SER A 536 -6.92 -14.96 16.49
C SER A 536 -6.92 -16.19 17.39
N ASP A 537 -7.57 -16.09 18.54
CA ASP A 537 -7.57 -17.17 19.54
C ASP A 537 -8.45 -18.35 19.11
N SER A 538 -9.47 -18.06 18.30
CA SER A 538 -10.25 -19.10 17.61
C SER A 538 -9.39 -19.92 16.65
N ILE A 539 -8.49 -19.28 15.89
CA ILE A 539 -7.56 -19.97 14.99
C ILE A 539 -6.58 -20.82 15.81
N ILE A 540 -6.03 -20.29 16.92
CA ILE A 540 -5.18 -21.06 17.85
C ILE A 540 -5.93 -22.31 18.37
N ALA A 541 -7.16 -22.13 18.82
CA ALA A 541 -7.94 -23.23 19.41
C ALA A 541 -8.25 -24.33 18.38
N VAL A 542 -8.61 -23.95 17.14
CA VAL A 542 -8.86 -24.91 16.06
C VAL A 542 -7.59 -25.66 15.68
N ASP A 543 -6.48 -24.94 15.48
CA ASP A 543 -5.17 -25.53 15.13
C ASP A 543 -4.70 -26.52 16.20
N ARG A 544 -4.94 -26.19 17.48
CA ARG A 544 -4.48 -26.99 18.62
C ARG A 544 -5.36 -28.17 18.96
N PHE A 545 -6.69 -28.01 18.91
CA PHE A 545 -7.63 -28.98 19.47
C PHE A 545 -8.50 -29.70 18.45
N VAL A 546 -8.51 -29.25 17.18
CA VAL A 546 -9.34 -29.86 16.12
C VAL A 546 -8.46 -30.50 15.06
N ALA A 547 -7.70 -29.68 14.33
CA ALA A 547 -6.79 -30.14 13.30
C ALA A 547 -5.77 -29.04 12.95
N PRO A 548 -4.52 -29.39 12.60
CA PRO A 548 -3.54 -28.42 12.16
C PRO A 548 -4.02 -27.61 10.96
N LEU A 549 -3.93 -26.29 11.04
CA LEU A 549 -4.31 -25.37 9.97
C LEU A 549 -3.09 -24.98 9.12
N PRO A 550 -3.21 -24.97 7.77
CA PRO A 550 -2.14 -24.47 6.91
C PRO A 550 -1.77 -23.04 7.26
N HIS A 551 -0.48 -22.81 7.54
CA HIS A 551 0.07 -21.51 7.93
C HIS A 551 -0.63 -20.89 9.17
N ALA A 552 -1.12 -21.71 10.12
CA ALA A 552 -1.81 -21.24 11.32
C ALA A 552 -1.09 -20.08 12.02
N LEU A 553 0.22 -20.24 12.27
CA LEU A 553 1.05 -19.23 12.94
C LEU A 553 1.01 -17.86 12.23
N PHE A 554 0.99 -17.84 10.89
CA PHE A 554 0.87 -16.60 10.11
C PHE A 554 -0.46 -15.91 10.40
N TRP A 555 -1.56 -16.65 10.28
CA TRP A 555 -2.92 -16.11 10.46
C TRP A 555 -3.17 -15.65 11.90
N VAL A 556 -2.69 -16.42 12.87
CA VAL A 556 -2.72 -16.06 14.30
C VAL A 556 -1.99 -14.73 14.53
N LEU A 557 -0.72 -14.62 14.12
CA LEU A 557 0.05 -13.39 14.38
C LEU A 557 -0.50 -12.19 13.61
N LEU A 558 -0.95 -12.38 12.37
CA LEU A 558 -1.57 -11.31 11.57
C LEU A 558 -2.82 -10.76 12.26
N THR A 559 -3.74 -11.64 12.67
CA THR A 559 -4.97 -11.23 13.36
C THR A 559 -4.68 -10.68 14.77
N TYR A 560 -3.75 -11.27 15.52
CA TYR A 560 -3.32 -10.78 16.83
C TYR A 560 -2.77 -9.35 16.76
N TYR A 561 -1.79 -9.06 15.90
CA TYR A 561 -1.23 -7.71 15.82
C TYR A 561 -2.19 -6.70 15.20
N ALA A 562 -3.04 -7.12 14.26
CA ALA A 562 -4.12 -6.28 13.75
C ALA A 562 -5.10 -5.90 14.88
N ALA A 563 -5.49 -6.88 15.72
CA ALA A 563 -6.34 -6.64 16.88
C ALA A 563 -5.71 -5.65 17.87
N GLN A 564 -4.45 -5.90 18.25
CA GLN A 564 -3.69 -5.00 19.13
C GLN A 564 -3.62 -3.58 18.55
N ALA A 565 -3.28 -3.44 17.27
CA ALA A 565 -3.18 -2.14 16.62
C ALA A 565 -4.53 -1.38 16.58
N LEU A 566 -5.62 -2.07 16.24
CA LEU A 566 -6.97 -1.49 16.21
C LEU A 566 -7.41 -1.02 17.60
N ILE A 567 -7.14 -1.81 18.64
CA ILE A 567 -7.47 -1.48 20.03
C ILE A 567 -6.64 -0.29 20.52
N VAL A 568 -5.32 -0.33 20.34
CA VAL A 568 -4.40 0.73 20.76
C VAL A 568 -4.75 2.05 20.07
N HIS A 569 -4.85 2.05 18.74
CA HIS A 569 -5.17 3.26 17.97
C HIS A 569 -6.54 3.84 18.36
N GLY A 570 -7.56 2.99 18.45
CA GLY A 570 -8.92 3.42 18.76
C GLY A 570 -9.08 3.96 20.18
N LEU A 571 -8.35 3.43 21.17
CA LEU A 571 -8.38 3.98 22.54
C LEU A 571 -7.57 5.27 22.66
N VAL A 572 -6.36 5.32 22.09
CA VAL A 572 -5.48 6.49 22.15
C VAL A 572 -6.12 7.70 21.46
N ASN A 573 -6.68 7.52 20.26
CA ASN A 573 -7.28 8.61 19.50
C ASN A 573 -8.72 8.94 19.95
N GLY A 574 -9.44 7.99 20.55
CA GLY A 574 -10.78 8.22 21.11
C GLY A 574 -10.79 9.15 22.33
N ALA A 575 -9.70 9.19 23.11
CA ALA A 575 -9.56 10.05 24.28
C ALA A 575 -9.43 11.56 23.92
N CYS A 576 -9.04 11.88 22.69
CA CYS A 576 -8.85 13.26 22.24
C CYS A 576 -10.19 13.96 21.93
N THR A 577 -11.17 13.21 21.41
CA THR A 577 -12.49 13.73 21.01
C THR A 577 -13.44 14.03 22.18
N GLN A 578 -13.25 13.44 23.36
CA GLN A 578 -14.08 13.75 24.54
C GLN A 578 -13.82 15.16 25.11
N LYS A 579 -12.62 15.73 24.88
CA LYS A 579 -12.28 17.08 25.35
C LYS A 579 -12.90 18.22 24.53
N SER A 580 -13.29 18.00 23.28
CA SER A 580 -13.86 19.07 22.44
C SER A 580 -15.36 19.25 22.66
N SER A 581 -16.10 18.22 23.09
CA SER A 581 -17.54 18.32 23.35
C SER A 581 -17.90 18.92 24.71
N GLU A 582 -16.96 18.99 25.65
CA GLU A 582 -17.19 19.61 26.98
C GLU A 582 -17.03 21.15 26.98
N LYS A 583 -16.59 21.76 25.87
CA LYS A 583 -16.32 23.21 25.79
C LYS A 583 -17.39 24.05 25.08
N THR A 584 -18.53 23.49 24.72
CA THR A 584 -19.70 24.28 24.31
C THR A 584 -20.61 24.48 25.54
N PRO A 585 -20.58 25.65 26.20
CA PRO A 585 -21.67 26.00 27.10
C PRO A 585 -22.95 26.06 26.27
N LYS A 586 -23.98 25.35 26.71
CA LYS A 586 -25.34 25.57 26.20
C LYS A 586 -25.72 27.01 26.56
N THR A 587 -25.75 27.89 25.57
CA THR A 587 -26.49 29.16 25.59
C THR A 587 -27.60 29.05 24.59
#